data_AF-A0A6C0JI62-F1
#
_entry.id   AF-A0A6C0JI62-F1
#
_cell.length_a   1.000
_cell.length_b   1.000
_cell.length_c   1.000
_cell.angle_alpha   90.00
_cell.angle_beta   90.00
_cell.angle_gamma   90.00
#
_symmetry.space_group_name_H-M   'P 1'
#
loop_
_entity.id
_entity.type
_entity.pdbx_description
1 polymer ?
#
loop_
_entity_poly.entity_id
_entity_poly.type
_entity_poly.pdbx_seq_one_letter_code
_entity_poly.pdbx_strand_id
1 'polypeptide(L)'
;MSLDDIPKKTQYVIIDSNFVNGTNNVFSLDLQLESNTHIEDMSRVLGVRLVDFYITQIGAASPTSSPSNIAKYVDITCPDVPKVAQILDERRGQILARIPLERHFTHSSHTVLRDKQAKLFGRKTNYFNPISIRKLNFKIHEYQDDNDYVLLHPDSKWYMILEITTVNVKEKPKNRELQILLALEKLLGKIDTLNQNVQKLPDKPPEPPKEKYSFGVLIAILAALFGGFMWWVNKSPTV
;
A
#
# COMPACT_ATOMS: atom_id res chain seq x y z
N MET A 1 -9.79 3.77 1.13
CA MET A 1 -8.97 4.95 0.79
C MET A 1 -8.23 4.65 -0.49
N SER A 2 -8.29 5.52 -1.49
CA SER A 2 -7.49 5.35 -2.71
C SER A 2 -6.02 5.63 -2.40
N LEU A 3 -5.10 4.99 -3.11
CA LEU A 3 -3.66 5.31 -3.02
C LEU A 3 -3.39 6.78 -3.38
N ASP A 4 -4.27 7.40 -4.16
CA ASP A 4 -4.19 8.80 -4.54
C ASP A 4 -4.46 9.77 -3.39
N ASP A 5 -5.29 9.39 -2.41
CA ASP A 5 -5.66 10.22 -1.26
C ASP A 5 -4.58 10.26 -0.17
N ILE A 6 -3.64 9.31 -0.22
CA ILE A 6 -2.56 9.20 0.76
C ILE A 6 -1.55 10.34 0.48
N PRO A 7 -1.17 11.14 1.49
CA PRO A 7 -0.14 12.16 1.34
C PRO A 7 1.21 11.51 1.01
N LYS A 8 1.92 12.05 0.01
CA LYS A 8 3.11 11.44 -0.59
C LYS A 8 4.30 12.36 -0.42
N LYS A 9 5.46 11.79 -0.08
CA LYS A 9 6.76 12.48 -0.09
C LYS A 9 7.66 11.77 -1.09
N THR A 10 8.24 12.53 -2.01
CA THR A 10 9.21 12.03 -3.00
C THR A 10 10.61 12.42 -2.59
N GLN A 11 11.55 11.47 -2.66
CA GLN A 11 12.97 11.70 -2.43
C GLN A 11 13.77 11.11 -3.58
N TYR A 12 14.88 11.75 -3.91
CA TYR A 12 15.79 11.29 -4.95
C TYR A 12 17.07 10.76 -4.32
N VAL A 13 17.52 9.60 -4.79
CA VAL A 13 18.75 8.95 -4.33
C VAL A 13 19.64 8.71 -5.53
N ILE A 14 20.86 9.21 -5.44
CA ILE A 14 21.90 8.97 -6.44
C ILE A 14 22.70 7.75 -5.97
N ILE A 15 22.87 6.80 -6.87
CA ILE A 15 23.63 5.58 -6.64
C ILE A 15 24.70 5.51 -7.73
N ASP A 16 25.95 5.41 -7.31
CA ASP A 16 27.10 5.29 -8.19
C ASP A 16 27.73 3.91 -8.00
N SER A 17 28.05 3.26 -9.12
CA SER A 17 28.80 2.02 -9.22
C SER A 17 30.03 1.93 -8.31
N ASN A 18 30.71 3.04 -8.01
CA ASN A 18 31.89 3.03 -7.13
C ASN A 18 31.57 2.79 -5.64
N PHE A 19 30.32 2.99 -5.23
CA PHE A 19 29.89 2.96 -3.82
C PHE A 19 28.83 1.90 -3.52
N VAL A 20 28.64 0.93 -4.43
CA VAL A 20 27.65 -0.13 -4.23
C VAL A 20 28.23 -1.32 -3.47
N ASN A 21 27.38 -1.96 -2.65
CA ASN A 21 27.74 -3.22 -2.00
C ASN A 21 27.49 -4.39 -2.95
N GLY A 22 28.57 -4.91 -3.54
CA GLY A 22 28.55 -6.03 -4.47
C GLY A 22 29.45 -5.80 -5.67
N THR A 23 28.92 -6.07 -6.86
CA THR A 23 29.58 -5.87 -8.16
C THR A 23 28.72 -4.93 -9.01
N ASN A 24 29.29 -4.25 -10.00
CA ASN A 24 28.55 -3.24 -10.78
C ASN A 24 27.36 -3.80 -11.56
N ASN A 25 27.28 -5.12 -11.74
CA ASN A 25 26.17 -5.80 -12.40
C ASN A 25 25.20 -6.47 -11.43
N VAL A 26 25.64 -6.84 -10.22
CA VAL A 26 24.81 -7.39 -9.14
C VAL A 26 25.19 -6.73 -7.84
N PHE A 27 24.34 -5.83 -7.36
CA PHE A 27 24.58 -5.05 -6.16
C PHE A 27 23.35 -4.93 -5.29
N SER A 28 23.58 -4.47 -4.08
CA SER A 28 22.51 -4.14 -3.16
C SER A 28 22.67 -2.75 -2.56
N LEU A 29 21.54 -2.06 -2.42
CA LEU A 29 21.43 -0.80 -1.72
C LEU A 29 20.81 -1.05 -0.36
N ASP A 30 21.56 -0.76 0.69
CA ASP A 30 21.03 -0.78 2.05
C ASP A 30 20.45 0.61 2.38
N LEU A 31 19.21 0.62 2.85
CA LEU A 31 18.47 1.85 3.20
C LEU A 31 18.31 1.98 4.73
N GLN A 32 19.12 1.25 5.49
CA GLN A 32 19.13 1.33 6.94
C GLN A 32 19.65 2.68 7.46
N LEU A 33 19.33 2.96 8.73
CA LEU A 33 19.65 4.21 9.40
C LEU A 33 21.16 4.50 9.49
N GLU A 34 21.98 3.44 9.48
CA GLU A 34 23.44 3.51 9.52
C GLU A 34 24.07 3.75 8.13
N SER A 35 23.28 3.64 7.06
CA SER A 35 23.77 3.90 5.70
C SER A 35 23.85 5.40 5.43
N ASN A 36 24.84 5.82 4.65
CA ASN A 36 24.98 7.23 4.21
C ASN A 36 23.78 7.71 3.37
N THR A 37 23.01 6.77 2.81
CA THR A 37 21.80 7.01 2.02
C THR A 37 20.56 6.91 2.90
N HIS A 38 20.34 7.93 3.74
CA HIS A 38 19.15 7.99 4.59
C HIS A 38 17.93 8.43 3.78
N ILE A 39 16.87 7.61 3.80
CA ILE A 39 15.55 7.96 3.25
C ILE A 39 14.54 7.95 4.38
N GLU A 40 13.75 9.01 4.50
CA GLU A 40 12.71 9.07 5.52
C GLU A 40 11.58 8.07 5.26
N ASP A 41 11.10 7.41 6.32
CA ASP A 41 9.91 6.54 6.32
C ASP A 41 9.98 5.33 5.38
N MET A 42 11.11 4.60 5.37
CA MET A 42 11.31 3.30 4.68
C MET A 42 10.41 2.15 5.15
N SER A 43 9.63 2.36 6.20
CA SER A 43 8.58 1.43 6.62
C SER A 43 7.38 1.42 5.67
N ARG A 44 7.15 2.51 4.92
CA ARG A 44 5.95 2.73 4.10
C ARG A 44 6.31 3.31 2.73
N VAL A 45 6.94 2.50 1.89
CA VAL A 45 7.22 2.85 0.50
C VAL A 45 5.98 2.59 -0.36
N LEU A 46 5.61 3.58 -1.18
CA LEU A 46 4.48 3.54 -2.11
C LEU A 46 4.91 3.38 -3.58
N GLY A 47 6.12 3.80 -3.93
CA GLY A 47 6.58 3.80 -5.31
C GLY A 47 8.09 3.89 -5.40
N VAL A 48 8.65 3.22 -6.40
CA VAL A 48 10.07 3.29 -6.75
C VAL A 48 10.15 3.45 -8.26
N ARG A 49 10.91 4.44 -8.73
CA ARG A 49 11.06 4.75 -10.16
C ARG A 49 12.50 5.14 -10.46
N LEU A 50 13.00 4.71 -11.62
CA LEU A 50 14.26 5.19 -12.17
C LEU A 50 14.01 6.53 -12.89
N VAL A 51 14.76 7.57 -12.52
CA VAL A 51 14.64 8.93 -13.08
C VAL A 51 15.68 9.16 -14.17
N ASP A 52 16.92 8.78 -13.89
CA ASP A 52 18.04 8.90 -14.82
C ASP A 52 19.00 7.73 -14.61
N PHE A 53 19.69 7.37 -15.68
CA PHE A 53 20.71 6.34 -15.68
C PHE A 53 21.76 6.71 -16.72
N TYR A 54 23.00 6.73 -16.29
CA TYR A 54 24.13 7.00 -17.15
C TYR A 54 25.14 5.89 -17.00
N ILE A 55 25.64 5.40 -18.13
CA ILE A 55 26.61 4.33 -18.16
C ILE A 55 27.70 4.64 -19.18
N THR A 56 28.91 4.28 -18.80
CA THR A 56 30.13 4.48 -19.59
C THR A 56 30.77 3.14 -19.89
N GLN A 57 31.65 3.13 -20.88
CA GLN A 57 32.47 1.96 -21.22
C GLN A 57 31.64 0.72 -21.60
N ILE A 58 30.44 0.91 -22.16
CA ILE A 58 29.73 -0.17 -22.84
C ILE A 58 30.11 -0.14 -24.32
N GLY A 59 30.38 -1.32 -24.87
CA GLY A 59 30.74 -1.51 -26.28
C GLY A 59 32.12 -2.14 -26.45
N ALA A 60 32.41 -2.55 -27.67
CA ALA A 60 33.68 -3.16 -28.04
C ALA A 60 34.28 -2.43 -29.23
N ALA A 61 35.62 -2.32 -29.28
CA ALA A 61 36.32 -1.94 -30.50
C ALA A 61 36.04 -2.99 -31.59
N SER A 62 35.85 -2.55 -32.83
CA SER A 62 35.58 -3.46 -33.96
C SER A 62 36.91 -3.92 -34.56
N PRO A 63 37.44 -5.10 -34.21
CA PRO A 63 38.71 -5.55 -34.74
C PRO A 63 38.39 -6.32 -36.02
N THR A 64 38.26 -5.63 -37.15
CA THR A 64 38.20 -6.19 -38.52
C THR A 64 37.09 -7.23 -38.85
N SER A 65 36.32 -7.70 -37.89
CA SER A 65 35.16 -8.59 -38.04
C SER A 65 33.96 -7.95 -37.37
N SER A 66 32.82 -7.89 -38.06
CA SER A 66 31.54 -7.40 -37.53
C SER A 66 31.27 -7.98 -36.14
N PRO A 67 31.42 -7.19 -35.05
CA PRO A 67 31.19 -7.72 -33.71
C PRO A 67 29.70 -7.94 -33.53
N SER A 68 29.29 -9.17 -33.24
CA SER A 68 27.88 -9.54 -33.02
C SER A 68 27.46 -9.54 -31.55
N ASN A 69 28.36 -9.22 -30.62
CA ASN A 69 28.14 -9.25 -29.17
C ASN A 69 28.04 -7.85 -28.56
N ILE A 70 27.58 -6.86 -29.34
CA ILE A 70 27.46 -5.48 -28.87
C ILE A 70 26.11 -5.31 -28.15
N ALA A 71 26.14 -4.73 -26.95
CA ALA A 71 24.93 -4.42 -26.20
C ALA A 71 24.03 -3.39 -26.92
N LYS A 72 22.76 -3.76 -27.16
CA LYS A 72 21.69 -2.92 -27.72
C LYS A 72 20.97 -2.11 -26.64
N TYR A 73 20.66 -2.74 -25.51
CA TYR A 73 19.99 -2.10 -24.38
C TYR A 73 20.37 -2.78 -23.08
N VAL A 74 20.21 -2.02 -21.99
CA VAL A 74 20.48 -2.45 -20.62
C VAL A 74 19.16 -2.52 -19.87
N ASP A 75 18.91 -3.64 -19.21
CA ASP A 75 17.73 -3.85 -18.39
C ASP A 75 18.12 -3.96 -16.92
N ILE A 76 17.46 -3.16 -16.09
CA ILE A 76 17.65 -3.17 -14.64
C ILE A 76 16.49 -3.93 -14.02
N THR A 77 16.82 -4.95 -13.22
CA THR A 77 15.83 -5.77 -12.50
C THR A 77 15.98 -5.58 -11.00
N CYS A 78 14.85 -5.47 -10.31
CA CYS A 78 14.80 -5.39 -8.85
C CYS A 78 13.64 -6.25 -8.33
N PRO A 79 13.89 -7.43 -7.75
CA PRO A 79 12.82 -8.33 -7.32
C PRO A 79 12.05 -7.81 -6.09
N ASP A 80 12.64 -6.91 -5.32
CA ASP A 80 12.06 -6.38 -4.09
C ASP A 80 10.94 -5.37 -4.37
N VAL A 81 10.88 -4.81 -5.58
CA VAL A 81 9.81 -3.91 -6.01
C VAL A 81 8.62 -4.72 -6.53
N PRO A 82 7.37 -4.41 -6.14
CA PRO A 82 6.20 -5.13 -6.66
C PRO A 82 6.04 -5.02 -8.19
N LYS A 83 5.55 -6.10 -8.82
CA LYS A 83 5.31 -6.20 -10.28
C LYS A 83 4.50 -5.03 -10.85
N VAL A 84 3.56 -4.48 -10.09
CA VAL A 84 2.69 -3.37 -10.53
C VAL A 84 3.47 -2.08 -10.84
N ALA A 85 4.65 -1.89 -10.24
CA ALA A 85 5.53 -0.75 -10.50
C ALA A 85 6.60 -1.05 -11.57
N GLN A 86 6.65 -2.27 -12.11
CA GLN A 86 7.65 -2.69 -13.09
C GLN A 86 7.08 -2.74 -14.51
N ILE A 87 7.98 -2.75 -15.50
CA ILE A 87 7.68 -3.13 -16.88
C ILE A 87 7.51 -4.65 -16.91
N LEU A 88 6.42 -5.11 -17.51
CA LEU A 88 6.25 -6.53 -17.80
C LEU A 88 6.96 -6.84 -19.11
N ASP A 89 7.86 -7.81 -19.07
CA ASP A 89 8.55 -8.35 -20.25
C ASP A 89 8.33 -9.86 -20.32
N GLU A 90 8.05 -10.38 -21.50
CA GLU A 90 7.74 -11.80 -21.71
C GLU A 90 8.95 -12.70 -21.43
N ARG A 91 10.18 -12.19 -21.59
CA ARG A 91 11.41 -12.97 -21.41
C ARG A 91 11.81 -13.18 -19.96
N ARG A 92 11.60 -12.17 -19.09
CA ARG A 92 12.08 -12.18 -17.69
C ARG A 92 11.04 -11.74 -16.66
N GLY A 93 9.81 -11.48 -17.09
CA GLY A 93 8.67 -11.19 -16.25
C GLY A 93 8.63 -9.73 -15.79
N GLN A 94 9.69 -9.23 -15.14
CA GLN A 94 9.67 -7.92 -14.49
C GLN A 94 11.00 -7.17 -14.66
N ILE A 95 10.91 -5.94 -15.18
CA ILE A 95 12.04 -5.03 -15.41
C ILE A 95 11.70 -3.69 -14.78
N LEU A 96 12.58 -3.15 -13.95
CA LEU A 96 12.38 -1.83 -13.34
C LEU A 96 12.48 -0.73 -14.41
N ALA A 97 13.50 -0.81 -15.26
CA ALA A 97 13.69 0.08 -16.38
C ALA A 97 14.52 -0.57 -17.49
N ARG A 98 14.19 -0.22 -18.73
CA ARG A 98 14.97 -0.55 -19.93
C ARG A 98 15.64 0.72 -20.44
N ILE A 99 16.95 0.70 -20.53
CA ILE A 99 17.78 1.77 -21.06
C ILE A 99 18.24 1.38 -22.47
N PRO A 100 17.70 2.01 -23.53
CA PRO A 100 18.22 1.78 -24.87
C PRO A 100 19.64 2.35 -24.96
N LEU A 101 20.56 1.63 -25.58
CA LEU A 101 21.86 2.15 -25.99
C LEU A 101 21.72 2.61 -27.45
N GLU A 102 22.15 3.83 -27.80
CA GLU A 102 22.10 4.25 -29.22
C GLU A 102 23.13 3.49 -30.01
N ARG A 103 22.95 3.43 -31.33
CA ARG A 103 23.93 2.91 -32.28
C ARG A 103 24.65 4.09 -32.92
N HIS A 104 25.96 4.23 -32.71
CA HIS A 104 26.88 5.13 -33.35
C HIS A 104 27.82 4.26 -34.15
N PHE A 105 27.54 4.16 -35.44
CA PHE A 105 28.44 3.58 -36.44
C PHE A 105 29.26 4.72 -37.01
N THR A 106 30.53 4.79 -36.63
CA THR A 106 31.54 5.51 -37.40
C THR A 106 32.19 4.50 -38.31
N HIS A 107 31.77 4.52 -39.58
CA HIS A 107 32.16 3.62 -40.67
C HIS A 107 33.69 3.54 -40.94
N SER A 108 34.52 4.22 -40.15
CA SER A 108 35.98 4.29 -40.33
C SER A 108 36.78 4.41 -39.02
N SER A 109 36.17 4.34 -37.83
CA SER A 109 36.91 4.38 -36.56
C SER A 109 37.00 2.99 -35.95
N HIS A 110 38.23 2.49 -35.76
CA HIS A 110 38.50 1.16 -35.19
C HIS A 110 38.03 0.97 -33.74
N THR A 111 37.58 2.04 -33.07
CA THR A 111 37.10 2.02 -31.69
C THR A 111 35.65 2.52 -31.63
N VAL A 112 34.76 1.72 -31.06
CA VAL A 112 33.37 2.09 -30.79
C VAL A 112 33.22 2.20 -29.28
N LEU A 113 33.22 3.42 -28.74
CA LEU A 113 33.02 3.71 -27.32
C LEU A 113 31.60 4.25 -27.12
N ARG A 114 30.80 3.67 -26.23
CA ARG A 114 29.45 4.17 -25.92
C ARG A 114 29.41 4.75 -24.52
N ASP A 115 29.27 6.06 -24.47
CA ASP A 115 28.80 6.76 -23.30
C ASP A 115 27.38 7.22 -23.59
N LYS A 116 26.42 6.84 -22.76
CA LYS A 116 25.02 7.22 -22.99
C LYS A 116 24.29 7.55 -21.72
N GLN A 117 23.59 8.69 -21.79
CA GLN A 117 22.52 9.04 -20.87
C GLN A 117 21.21 8.41 -21.33
N ALA A 118 20.56 7.68 -20.43
CA ALA A 118 19.27 7.08 -20.68
C ALA A 118 18.21 8.17 -20.88
N LYS A 119 17.68 8.29 -22.10
CA LYS A 119 16.45 9.06 -22.32
C LYS A 119 15.25 8.18 -21.96
N LEU A 120 14.96 8.12 -20.67
CA LEU A 120 13.83 7.32 -20.16
C LEU A 120 12.51 7.95 -20.61
N PHE A 121 11.59 7.12 -21.10
CA PHE A 121 10.23 7.55 -21.40
C PHE A 121 9.56 8.00 -20.10
N GLY A 122 8.85 9.13 -20.13
CA GLY A 122 8.10 9.66 -18.98
C GLY A 122 6.93 8.74 -18.62
N ARG A 123 7.20 7.66 -17.88
CA ARG A 123 6.16 6.73 -17.41
C ARG A 123 5.44 7.35 -16.22
N LYS A 124 4.11 7.22 -16.19
CA LYS A 124 3.31 7.51 -15.00
C LYS A 124 3.80 6.60 -13.86
N THR A 125 4.09 7.19 -12.70
CA THR A 125 4.48 6.42 -11.51
C THR A 125 3.29 5.58 -11.04
N ASN A 126 3.44 4.27 -11.09
CA ASN A 126 2.46 3.33 -10.55
C ASN A 126 2.76 3.09 -9.07
N TYR A 127 1.80 3.45 -8.22
CA TYR A 127 1.92 3.21 -6.78
C TYR A 127 1.45 1.79 -6.42
N PHE A 128 2.05 1.23 -5.39
CA PHE A 128 1.67 -0.02 -4.76
C PHE A 128 1.25 0.19 -3.31
N ASN A 129 0.61 -0.83 -2.74
CA ASN A 129 0.27 -0.84 -1.32
C ASN A 129 1.54 -0.65 -0.47
N PRO A 130 1.52 0.20 0.57
CA PRO A 130 2.70 0.47 1.38
C PRO A 130 3.41 -0.81 1.84
N ILE A 131 4.69 -0.96 1.47
CA ILE A 131 5.56 -2.03 1.95
C ILE A 131 6.79 -1.46 2.63
N SER A 132 7.35 -2.22 3.57
CA SER A 132 8.65 -1.89 4.15
C SER A 132 9.75 -2.44 3.27
N ILE A 133 10.67 -1.56 2.86
CA ILE A 133 11.84 -1.93 2.06
C ILE A 133 13.07 -1.54 2.87
N ARG A 134 13.83 -2.53 3.33
CA ARG A 134 15.11 -2.30 4.05
C ARG A 134 16.31 -2.35 3.12
N LYS A 135 16.24 -3.23 2.12
CA LYS A 135 17.32 -3.50 1.18
C LYS A 135 16.72 -3.69 -0.20
N LEU A 136 17.34 -3.07 -1.20
CA LEU A 136 16.99 -3.24 -2.61
C LEU A 136 18.12 -3.96 -3.31
N ASN A 137 17.82 -5.11 -3.91
CA ASN A 137 18.75 -5.88 -4.69
C ASN A 137 18.53 -5.56 -6.17
N PHE A 138 19.62 -5.28 -6.87
CA PHE A 138 19.59 -4.93 -8.28
C PHE A 138 20.44 -5.89 -9.08
N LYS A 139 19.96 -6.23 -10.28
CA LYS A 139 20.75 -6.92 -11.29
C LYS A 139 20.60 -6.23 -12.63
N ILE A 140 21.73 -5.88 -13.23
CA ILE A 140 21.83 -5.19 -14.51
C ILE A 140 22.27 -6.19 -15.58
N HIS A 141 21.52 -6.22 -16.67
CA HIS A 141 21.78 -7.11 -17.80
C HIS A 141 21.84 -6.33 -19.08
N GLU A 142 22.57 -6.86 -20.05
CA GLU A 142 22.64 -6.34 -21.40
C GLU A 142 22.07 -7.34 -22.39
N TYR A 143 21.33 -6.82 -23.36
CA TYR A 143 20.89 -7.59 -24.51
C TYR A 143 21.79 -7.30 -25.71
N GLN A 144 22.41 -8.34 -26.26
CA GLN A 144 23.42 -8.22 -27.29
C GLN A 144 22.86 -8.36 -28.72
N ASP A 145 23.71 -8.06 -29.71
CA ASP A 145 23.35 -8.08 -31.13
C ASP A 145 22.94 -9.49 -31.63
N ASP A 146 23.55 -10.53 -31.07
CA ASP A 146 23.32 -11.98 -31.29
C ASP A 146 22.07 -12.54 -30.58
N ASN A 147 21.32 -11.68 -29.89
CA ASN A 147 20.16 -12.01 -29.06
C ASN A 147 20.50 -12.74 -27.76
N ASP A 148 21.76 -12.74 -27.34
CA ASP A 148 22.12 -13.19 -26.00
C ASP A 148 21.78 -12.12 -24.96
N TYR A 149 21.54 -12.58 -23.74
CA TYR A 149 21.13 -11.76 -22.61
C TYR A 149 22.00 -12.08 -21.41
N VAL A 150 23.05 -11.30 -21.23
CA VAL A 150 24.11 -11.55 -20.25
C VAL A 150 24.11 -10.50 -19.14
N LEU A 151 24.80 -10.79 -18.05
CA LEU A 151 25.06 -9.77 -17.04
C LEU A 151 25.95 -8.67 -17.62
N LEU A 152 25.70 -7.43 -17.21
CA LEU A 152 26.56 -6.31 -17.57
C LEU A 152 28.02 -6.63 -17.17
N HIS A 153 28.97 -6.13 -17.95
CA HIS A 153 30.39 -6.26 -17.61
C HIS A 153 30.67 -5.66 -16.22
N PRO A 154 31.35 -6.37 -15.29
CA PRO A 154 31.60 -5.90 -13.93
C PRO A 154 32.39 -4.58 -13.85
N ASP A 155 33.22 -4.29 -14.85
CA ASP A 155 34.04 -3.07 -14.88
C ASP A 155 33.30 -1.85 -15.43
N SER A 156 32.08 -2.00 -15.95
CA SER A 156 31.30 -0.87 -16.46
C SER A 156 30.95 0.09 -15.33
N LYS A 157 31.20 1.39 -15.54
CA LYS A 157 30.88 2.44 -14.57
C LYS A 157 29.58 3.12 -14.93
N TRP A 158 28.73 3.31 -13.94
CA TRP A 158 27.43 3.94 -14.10
C TRP A 158 27.00 4.69 -12.85
N TYR A 159 26.10 5.64 -13.04
CA TYR A 159 25.32 6.20 -11.94
C TYR A 159 23.85 6.16 -12.30
N MET A 160 23.00 6.06 -11.29
CA MET A 160 21.56 6.04 -11.45
C MET A 160 20.88 6.90 -10.40
N ILE A 161 19.77 7.52 -10.78
CA ILE A 161 18.95 8.33 -9.89
C ILE A 161 17.63 7.60 -9.69
N LEU A 162 17.36 7.19 -8.46
CA LEU A 162 16.09 6.61 -8.06
C LEU A 162 15.21 7.64 -7.38
N GLU A 163 13.95 7.69 -7.79
CA GLU A 163 12.88 8.37 -7.07
C GLU A 163 12.16 7.34 -6.20
N ILE A 164 12.14 7.60 -4.89
CA ILE A 164 11.43 6.78 -3.92
C ILE A 164 10.32 7.63 -3.32
N THR A 165 9.08 7.13 -3.44
CA THR A 165 7.89 7.77 -2.89
C THR A 165 7.47 7.05 -1.62
N THR A 166 7.38 7.78 -0.52
CA THR A 166 6.91 7.27 0.78
C THR A 166 5.64 7.96 1.23
N VAL A 167 4.95 7.35 2.20
CA VAL A 167 3.80 7.97 2.86
C VAL A 167 4.28 9.14 3.72
N ASN A 168 3.78 10.34 3.47
CA ASN A 168 4.07 11.50 4.30
C ASN A 168 3.17 11.49 5.55
N VAL A 169 3.70 11.04 6.69
CA VAL A 169 2.93 10.96 7.95
C VAL A 169 2.60 12.34 8.53
N LYS A 170 3.40 13.37 8.18
CA LYS A 170 3.26 14.72 8.73
C LYS A 170 2.15 15.53 8.05
N GLU A 171 1.83 15.22 6.81
CA GLU A 171 0.82 15.94 6.03
C GLU A 171 -0.56 15.30 6.19
N LYS A 172 -1.59 16.15 6.32
CA LYS A 172 -2.98 15.66 6.40
C LYS A 172 -3.44 15.23 5.00
N PRO A 173 -4.21 14.14 4.86
CA PRO A 173 -4.76 13.76 3.56
C PRO A 173 -5.66 14.87 3.02
N LYS A 174 -5.56 15.17 1.71
CA LYS A 174 -6.26 16.31 1.07
C LYS A 174 -7.78 16.30 1.32
N ASN A 175 -8.39 15.12 1.38
CA ASN A 175 -9.83 14.94 1.58
C ASN A 175 -10.24 14.79 3.06
N ARG A 176 -9.36 15.13 4.02
CA ARG A 176 -9.66 14.98 5.45
C ARG A 176 -10.85 15.83 5.88
N GLU A 177 -10.97 17.05 5.37
CA GLU A 177 -12.09 17.95 5.68
C GLU A 177 -13.42 17.39 5.17
N LEU A 178 -13.43 16.84 3.94
CA LEU A 178 -14.59 16.14 3.38
C LEU A 178 -14.95 14.89 4.18
N GLN A 179 -13.96 14.10 4.61
CA GLN A 179 -14.20 12.92 5.45
C GLN A 179 -14.73 13.30 6.84
N ILE A 180 -14.23 14.39 7.43
CA ILE A 180 -14.74 14.94 8.69
C ILE A 180 -16.18 15.41 8.49
N LEU A 181 -16.47 16.12 7.39
CA LEU A 181 -17.80 16.61 7.08
C LEU A 181 -18.81 15.45 6.91
N LEU A 182 -18.45 14.42 6.13
CA LEU A 182 -19.26 13.20 5.99
C LEU A 182 -19.43 12.44 7.32
N ALA A 183 -18.39 12.40 8.16
CA ALA A 183 -18.48 11.79 9.47
C ALA A 183 -19.39 12.58 10.42
N LEU A 184 -19.33 13.92 10.37
CA LEU A 184 -20.21 14.82 11.13
C LEU A 184 -21.66 14.67 10.67
N GLU A 185 -21.92 14.64 9.37
CA GLU A 185 -23.26 14.41 8.81
C GLU A 185 -23.84 13.06 9.28
N LYS A 186 -23.02 11.99 9.25
CA LYS A 186 -23.43 10.67 9.74
C LYS A 186 -23.67 10.65 11.26
N LEU A 187 -22.92 11.44 12.02
CA LEU A 187 -23.13 11.60 13.46
C LEU A 187 -24.41 12.39 13.75
N LEU A 188 -24.68 13.47 13.00
CA LEU A 188 -25.91 14.24 13.10
C LEU A 188 -27.13 13.36 12.82
N GLY A 189 -27.11 12.57 11.74
CA GLY A 189 -28.19 11.63 11.45
C GLY A 189 -28.40 10.59 12.56
N LYS A 190 -27.32 10.12 13.20
CA LYS A 190 -27.44 9.24 14.39
C LYS A 190 -28.03 9.97 15.60
N ILE A 191 -27.64 11.21 15.83
CA ILE A 191 -28.20 12.05 16.92
C ILE A 191 -29.70 12.25 16.70
N ASP A 192 -30.14 12.52 15.47
CA ASP A 192 -31.57 12.69 15.15
C ASP A 192 -32.36 11.40 15.43
N THR A 193 -31.83 10.24 15.02
CA THR A 193 -32.47 8.95 15.34
C THR A 193 -32.50 8.68 16.84
N LEU A 194 -31.44 9.06 17.57
CA LEU A 194 -31.37 8.91 19.02
C LEU A 194 -32.37 9.83 19.71
N ASN A 195 -32.48 11.09 19.26
CA ASN A 195 -33.41 12.08 19.79
C ASN A 195 -34.87 11.63 19.58
N GLN A 196 -35.21 11.09 18.40
CA GLN A 196 -36.52 10.49 18.16
C GLN A 196 -36.81 9.29 19.08
N ASN A 197 -35.79 8.50 19.41
CA ASN A 197 -35.94 7.38 20.34
C ASN A 197 -36.05 7.85 21.80
N VAL A 198 -35.34 8.92 22.17
CA VAL A 198 -35.45 9.55 23.49
C VAL A 198 -36.81 10.21 23.67
N GLN A 199 -37.37 10.86 22.66
CA GLN A 199 -38.74 11.39 22.70
C GLN A 199 -39.82 10.30 22.83
N LYS A 200 -39.51 9.06 22.43
CA LYS A 200 -40.38 7.90 22.65
C LYS A 200 -40.23 7.31 24.04
N LEU A 201 -39.23 7.71 24.82
CA LEU A 201 -39.16 7.33 26.22
C LEU A 201 -40.30 8.05 26.96
N PRO A 202 -41.12 7.33 27.72
CA PRO A 202 -42.15 7.97 28.52
C PRO A 202 -41.49 8.85 29.58
N ASP A 203 -41.76 10.18 29.54
CA ASP A 203 -41.33 11.14 30.58
C ASP A 203 -41.97 10.87 31.96
N LYS A 204 -42.93 9.95 32.03
CA LYS A 204 -43.66 9.64 33.26
C LYS A 204 -42.98 8.46 33.95
N PRO A 205 -42.55 8.59 35.23
CA PRO A 205 -42.10 7.45 36.02
C PRO A 205 -43.17 6.36 35.96
N PRO A 206 -42.79 5.08 35.90
CA PRO A 206 -43.72 3.98 35.66
C PRO A 206 -44.90 4.10 36.62
N GLU A 207 -46.12 4.15 36.09
CA GLU A 207 -47.32 4.20 36.92
C GLU A 207 -47.23 3.05 37.93
N PRO A 208 -47.41 3.33 39.24
CA PRO A 208 -47.22 2.31 40.26
C PRO A 208 -48.10 1.11 39.90
N PRO A 209 -47.55 -0.12 40.00
CA PRO A 209 -48.25 -1.32 39.57
C PRO A 209 -49.61 -1.36 40.25
N LYS A 210 -50.70 -1.46 39.46
CA LYS A 210 -52.07 -1.56 39.98
C LYS A 210 -52.08 -2.59 41.10
N GLU A 211 -52.38 -2.14 42.32
CA GLU A 211 -52.39 -3.00 43.50
C GLU A 211 -53.31 -4.18 43.24
N LYS A 212 -52.73 -5.38 43.18
CA LYS A 212 -53.50 -6.62 43.14
C LYS A 212 -54.31 -6.66 44.43
N TYR A 213 -55.63 -6.86 44.31
CA TYR A 213 -56.52 -6.98 45.47
C TYR A 213 -55.86 -7.86 46.54
N SER A 214 -55.71 -7.29 47.73
CA SER A 214 -55.04 -7.94 48.86
C SER A 214 -55.64 -9.33 49.08
N PHE A 215 -54.77 -10.33 49.22
CA PHE A 215 -55.13 -11.74 49.46
C PHE A 215 -56.14 -11.90 50.61
N GLY A 216 -56.11 -10.99 51.59
CA GLY A 216 -57.09 -10.94 52.69
C GLY A 216 -58.53 -10.68 52.23
N VAL A 217 -58.74 -9.87 51.18
CA VAL A 217 -60.09 -9.64 50.61
C VAL A 217 -60.60 -10.91 49.94
N LEU A 218 -59.72 -11.65 49.27
CA LEU A 218 -60.07 -12.90 48.61
C LEU A 218 -60.44 -13.98 49.64
N ILE A 219 -59.68 -14.07 50.73
CA ILE A 219 -59.98 -14.96 51.87
C ILE A 219 -61.29 -14.57 52.54
N ALA A 220 -61.56 -13.27 52.74
CA ALA A 220 -62.80 -12.81 53.37
C ALA A 220 -64.04 -13.22 52.54
N ILE A 221 -63.98 -13.11 51.21
CA ILE A 221 -65.05 -13.56 50.31
C ILE A 221 -65.23 -15.07 50.41
N LEU A 222 -64.13 -15.83 50.44
CA LEU A 222 -64.15 -17.29 50.51
C LEU A 222 -64.70 -17.79 51.85
N ALA A 223 -64.33 -17.14 52.96
CA ALA A 223 -64.86 -17.40 54.29
C ALA A 223 -66.35 -17.03 54.41
N ALA A 224 -66.80 -15.94 53.77
CA ALA A 224 -68.21 -15.56 53.73
C ALA A 224 -69.06 -16.60 52.97
N LEU A 225 -68.57 -17.09 51.84
CA LEU A 225 -69.24 -18.16 51.09
C LEU A 225 -69.28 -19.47 51.90
N PHE A 226 -68.19 -19.83 52.56
CA PHE A 226 -68.11 -21.06 53.35
C PHE A 226 -68.97 -20.99 54.62
N GLY A 227 -68.98 -19.84 55.30
CA GLY A 227 -69.84 -19.58 56.45
C GLY A 227 -71.33 -19.59 56.09
N GLY A 228 -71.69 -19.01 54.94
CA GLY A 228 -73.04 -19.08 54.39
C GLY A 228 -73.46 -20.52 54.05
N PHE A 229 -72.55 -21.32 53.48
CA PHE A 229 -72.80 -22.73 53.19
C PHE A 229 -72.98 -23.58 54.46
N MET A 230 -72.10 -23.42 55.45
CA MET A 230 -72.23 -24.08 56.76
C MET A 230 -73.56 -23.73 57.44
N TRP A 231 -73.98 -22.46 57.39
CA TRP A 231 -75.27 -22.05 57.95
C TRP A 231 -76.47 -22.67 57.21
N TRP A 232 -76.39 -22.82 55.89
CA TRP A 232 -77.41 -23.51 55.10
C TRP A 232 -77.49 -25.00 55.47
N VAL A 233 -76.37 -25.70 55.49
CA VAL A 233 -76.33 -27.14 55.80
C VAL A 233 -76.87 -27.41 57.20
N ASN A 234 -76.54 -26.57 58.18
CA ASN A 234 -77.00 -26.73 59.57
C ASN A 234 -78.50 -26.39 59.76
N LYS A 235 -79.15 -25.77 58.76
CA LYS A 235 -80.59 -25.51 58.74
C LYS A 235 -81.41 -26.63 58.08
N SER A 236 -80.76 -27.67 57.56
CA SER A 236 -81.44 -28.83 56.97
C SER A 236 -81.58 -29.91 58.04
N PRO A 237 -82.76 -30.10 58.66
CA PRO A 237 -82.94 -31.13 59.66
C PRO A 237 -82.99 -32.50 58.97
N THR A 238 -82.27 -33.45 59.55
CA THR A 238 -82.37 -34.88 59.24
C THR A 238 -83.80 -35.38 59.38
N VAL A 239 -84.33 -36.03 58.35
CA VAL A 239 -85.35 -37.09 58.47
C VAL A 239 -84.62 -38.42 58.28
#